data_AF-A0A815TC08-F1
#
_entry.id   AF-A0A815TC08-F1
#
_cell.length_a   1.000
_cell.length_b   1.000
_cell.length_c   1.000
_cell.angle_alpha   90.00
_cell.angle_beta   90.00
_cell.angle_gamma   90.00
#
_symmetry.space_group_name_H-M   'P 1'
#
loop_
_entity.id
_entity.type
_entity.pdbx_description
1 polymer ?
#
loop_
_entity_poly.entity_id
_entity_poly.type
_entity_poly.pdbx_seq_one_letter_code
_entity_poly.pdbx_strand_id
1 'polypeptide(L)'
;NENQEYLSIYITLLRGEFDQILLYPFPYNIYLCLCDQSKQKKHIVSMIKPDANLLSFVRPTSEKNNEVGIIKYCPLKLLKDAKSNYLKDGIFFIRIFIDFMNTGSSPFTR
;
A
#
# COMPACT_ATOMS: atom_id res chain seq x y z
N ASN A 1 28.78 7.04 1.71
CA ASN A 1 27.45 6.66 2.22
C ASN A 1 26.42 7.55 1.57
N GLU A 2 25.95 7.17 0.38
CA GLU A 2 24.94 7.95 -0.35
C GLU A 2 23.64 7.95 0.47
N ASN A 3 23.07 9.14 0.68
CA ASN A 3 21.82 9.32 1.39
C ASN A 3 20.71 8.65 0.57
N GLN A 4 20.32 7.44 0.95
CA GLN A 4 19.41 6.64 0.14
C GLN A 4 17.97 7.09 0.38
N GLU A 5 17.40 7.76 -0.61
CA GLU A 5 16.02 8.25 -0.58
C GLU A 5 15.04 7.18 -1.08
N TYR A 6 13.83 7.17 -0.50
CA TYR A 6 12.79 6.20 -0.81
C TYR A 6 11.45 6.90 -1.06
N LEU A 7 10.64 6.34 -1.94
CA LEU A 7 9.21 6.53 -1.94
C LEU A 7 8.65 5.74 -0.74
N SER A 8 8.00 6.44 0.18
CA SER A 8 7.22 5.86 1.27
C SER A 8 5.75 5.84 0.91
N ILE A 9 5.02 4.79 1.32
CA ILE A 9 3.56 4.73 1.16
C ILE A 9 2.93 4.51 2.52
N TYR A 10 1.92 5.32 2.82
CA TYR A 10 1.14 5.23 4.05
C TYR A 10 -0.34 5.09 3.69
N ILE A 11 -1.06 4.40 4.55
CA ILE A 11 -2.51 4.21 4.50
C ILE A 11 -3.12 4.58 5.83
N THR A 12 -4.36 5.04 5.80
CA THR A 12 -5.10 5.44 6.99
C THR A 12 -6.54 4.96 6.86
N LEU A 13 -7.07 4.34 7.92
CA LEU A 13 -8.50 4.09 8.03
C LEU A 13 -9.21 5.39 8.38
N LEU A 14 -10.20 5.74 7.57
CA LEU A 14 -11.08 6.88 7.79
C LEU A 14 -12.38 6.42 8.43
N ARG A 15 -13.00 7.29 9.21
CA ARG A 15 -14.33 7.04 9.76
C ARG A 15 -15.36 6.98 8.64
N GLY A 16 -16.10 5.89 8.59
CA GLY A 16 -17.22 5.68 7.68
C GLY A 16 -18.57 5.87 8.38
N GLU A 17 -19.59 6.17 7.59
CA GLU A 17 -20.99 6.24 8.06
C GLU A 17 -21.47 4.91 8.64
N PHE A 18 -20.99 3.80 8.10
CA PHE A 18 -21.44 2.44 8.43
C PHE A 18 -20.45 1.67 9.31
N ASP A 19 -19.51 2.33 9.99
CA ASP A 19 -18.49 1.65 10.84
C ASP A 19 -19.10 0.77 11.94
N GLN A 20 -20.34 1.01 12.35
CA GLN A 20 -21.02 0.19 13.36
C GLN A 20 -21.35 -1.25 12.89
N ILE A 21 -21.38 -1.50 11.59
CA ILE A 21 -21.65 -2.84 11.01
C ILE A 21 -20.41 -3.48 10.39
N LEU A 22 -19.25 -2.83 10.44
CA LEU A 22 -17.98 -3.34 9.90
C LEU A 22 -17.18 -4.10 10.97
N LEU A 23 -16.30 -4.99 10.52
CA LEU A 23 -15.42 -5.78 11.39
C LEU A 23 -14.21 -4.95 11.85
N TYR A 24 -13.89 -5.03 13.14
CA TYR A 24 -12.69 -4.43 13.73
C TYR A 24 -12.00 -5.36 14.75
N PRO A 25 -10.66 -5.25 14.94
CA PRO A 25 -9.73 -4.46 14.13
C PRO A 25 -9.78 -4.86 12.65
N PHE A 26 -9.54 -3.91 11.74
CA PHE A 26 -9.69 -4.09 10.30
C PHE A 26 -8.96 -5.37 9.85
N PRO A 27 -9.68 -6.41 9.39
CA PRO A 27 -9.11 -7.76 9.37
C PRO A 27 -8.48 -8.14 8.02
N TYR A 28 -8.54 -7.26 7.01
CA TYR A 28 -8.25 -7.63 5.63
C TYR A 28 -6.82 -7.26 5.24
N ASN A 29 -6.12 -8.17 4.56
CA ASN A 29 -4.78 -7.87 4.03
C ASN A 29 -4.84 -6.75 2.99
N ILE A 30 -3.88 -5.83 3.04
CA ILE A 30 -3.79 -4.69 2.14
C ILE A 30 -2.55 -4.85 1.27
N TYR A 31 -2.76 -4.97 -0.05
CA TYR A 31 -1.68 -5.08 -1.03
C TYR A 31 -1.45 -3.73 -1.69
N LEU A 32 -0.21 -3.26 -1.64
CA LEU A 32 0.27 -2.04 -2.27
C LEU A 32 1.12 -2.40 -3.47
N CYS A 33 0.82 -1.82 -4.63
CA CYS A 33 1.47 -2.12 -5.90
C CYS A 33 1.95 -0.84 -6.59
N LEU A 34 3.25 -0.68 -6.77
CA LEU A 34 3.82 0.26 -7.74
C LEU A 34 3.90 -0.43 -9.11
N CYS A 35 3.17 0.14 -10.06
CA CYS A 35 2.93 -0.49 -11.34
C CYS A 35 4.09 -0.27 -12.31
N ASP A 36 4.76 -1.35 -12.71
CA ASP A 36 5.49 -1.41 -13.98
C ASP A 36 4.55 -1.13 -15.18
N GLN A 37 4.84 -0.05 -15.91
CA GLN A 37 4.07 0.44 -17.04
C GLN A 37 4.44 -0.26 -18.37
N SER A 38 5.41 -1.18 -18.37
CA SER A 38 5.76 -1.99 -19.53
C SER A 38 4.83 -3.20 -19.72
N LYS A 39 5.01 -3.91 -20.83
CA LYS A 39 4.34 -5.19 -21.08
C LYS A 39 4.80 -6.32 -20.16
N GLN A 40 5.91 -6.15 -19.45
CA GLN A 40 6.49 -7.20 -18.58
C GLN A 40 5.79 -7.30 -17.24
N LYS A 41 5.06 -6.25 -16.81
CA LYS A 41 4.26 -6.23 -15.57
C LYS A 41 5.04 -6.67 -14.32
N LYS A 42 6.32 -6.31 -14.23
CA LYS A 42 7.16 -6.56 -13.06
C LYS A 42 6.84 -5.57 -11.95
N HIS A 43 5.62 -5.62 -11.43
CA HIS A 43 5.17 -4.72 -10.38
C HIS A 43 5.97 -4.90 -9.09
N ILE A 44 6.22 -3.81 -8.36
CA ILE A 44 6.72 -3.90 -6.98
C ILE A 44 5.49 -4.02 -6.09
N VAL A 45 5.39 -5.12 -5.34
CA VAL A 45 4.24 -5.42 -4.50
C VAL A 45 4.70 -5.61 -3.07
N SER A 46 3.96 -5.04 -2.12
CA SER A 46 4.10 -5.34 -0.70
C SER A 46 2.73 -5.51 -0.07
N MET A 47 2.70 -6.23 1.05
CA MET A 47 1.50 -6.48 1.81
C MET A 47 1.65 -5.86 3.20
N ILE A 48 0.61 -5.15 3.64
CA ILE A 48 0.41 -4.78 5.03
C ILE A 48 -0.62 -5.76 5.58
N LYS A 49 -0.18 -6.59 6.53
CA LYS A 49 -1.06 -7.43 7.33
C LYS A 49 -1.50 -6.61 8.54
N PRO A 50 -2.80 -6.32 8.72
CA PRO A 50 -3.27 -5.62 9.89
C PRO A 50 -2.89 -6.35 11.18
N ASP A 51 -2.36 -5.61 12.15
CA ASP A 51 -2.08 -6.10 13.50
C ASP A 51 -3.20 -5.62 14.42
N ALA A 52 -3.87 -6.58 15.07
CA ALA A 52 -4.97 -6.30 15.99
C ALA A 52 -4.56 -5.44 17.21
N ASN A 53 -3.26 -5.39 17.53
CA ASN A 53 -2.73 -4.59 18.64
C ASN A 53 -2.41 -3.14 18.23
N LEU A 54 -2.42 -2.81 16.94
CA LEU A 54 -2.13 -1.47 16.47
C LEU A 54 -3.40 -0.62 16.36
N LEU A 55 -3.36 0.57 17.00
CA LEU A 55 -4.45 1.55 16.95
C LEU A 55 -4.76 2.04 15.52
N SER A 56 -3.85 1.85 14.57
CA SER A 56 -4.10 2.16 13.16
C SER A 56 -5.27 1.36 12.56
N PHE A 57 -5.56 0.17 13.11
CA PHE A 57 -6.57 -0.75 12.55
C PHE A 57 -7.85 -0.86 13.40
N VAL A 58 -7.95 -0.18 14.55
CA VAL A 58 -9.18 -0.23 15.36
C VAL A 58 -10.31 0.59 14.70
N ARG A 59 -11.54 0.46 15.21
CA ARG A 59 -12.67 1.27 14.76
C ARG A 59 -12.36 2.77 14.93
N PRO A 60 -12.43 3.60 13.86
CA PRO A 60 -12.20 5.03 13.98
C PRO A 60 -13.17 5.69 14.97
N THR A 61 -12.61 6.46 15.91
CA THR A 61 -13.37 7.30 16.84
C THR A 61 -13.27 8.79 16.50
N SER A 62 -12.23 9.17 15.74
CA SER A 62 -12.02 10.47 15.09
C SER A 62 -12.26 10.36 13.58
N GLU A 63 -12.01 11.41 12.80
CA GLU A 63 -12.10 11.36 11.33
C GLU A 63 -11.16 10.33 10.70
N LYS A 64 -10.00 10.07 11.33
CA LYS A 64 -8.98 9.17 10.82
C LYS A 64 -8.12 8.58 11.93
N ASN A 65 -7.67 7.34 11.74
CA ASN A 65 -6.67 6.71 12.62
C ASN A 65 -5.24 7.22 12.34
N ASN A 66 -4.28 6.76 13.13
CA ASN A 66 -2.86 6.94 12.83
C ASN A 66 -2.48 6.17 11.55
N GLU A 67 -1.68 6.78 10.67
CA GLU A 67 -1.21 6.10 9.48
C GLU A 67 -0.31 4.89 9.77
N VAL A 68 -0.38 3.90 8.89
CA VAL A 68 0.52 2.75 8.83
C VAL A 68 1.08 2.66 7.43
N GLY A 69 2.36 2.31 7.29
CA GLY A 69 3.00 2.39 5.99
C GLY A 69 4.33 1.67 5.90
N ILE A 70 4.88 1.71 4.69
CA ILE A 70 6.18 1.14 4.35
C ILE A 70 7.10 2.30 4.01
N ILE A 71 7.99 2.62 4.95
CA ILE A 71 8.92 3.76 4.85
C ILE A 71 9.92 3.57 3.69
N LYS A 72 10.35 2.34 3.43
CA LYS A 72 11.32 2.01 2.38
C LYS A 72 10.68 1.19 1.26
N TYR A 73 9.58 1.69 0.69
CA TYR A 73 8.79 0.93 -0.27
C TYR A 73 9.49 0.79 -1.64
N CYS A 74 9.98 1.90 -2.22
CA CYS A 74 10.75 1.87 -3.46
C CYS A 74 11.92 2.85 -3.41
N PRO A 75 13.18 2.43 -3.63
CA PRO A 75 14.30 3.36 -3.73
C PRO A 75 14.07 4.39 -4.84
N LEU A 76 14.23 5.69 -4.55
CA LEU A 76 14.02 6.72 -5.58
C LEU A 76 14.99 6.58 -6.76
N LYS A 77 16.19 6.05 -6.52
CA LYS A 77 17.16 5.72 -7.57
C LYS A 77 16.59 4.73 -8.59
N LEU A 78 15.85 3.71 -8.13
CA LEU A 78 15.18 2.75 -9.00
C LEU A 78 14.00 3.40 -9.73
N LEU A 79 13.18 4.18 -9.01
CA LEU A 79 12.00 4.83 -9.57
C LEU A 79 12.38 5.80 -10.71
N LYS A 80 13.41 6.62 -10.49
CA LYS A 80 13.87 7.71 -11.38
C LYS A 80 14.90 7.28 -12.43
N ASP A 81 15.35 6.03 -12.43
CA ASP A 81 16.29 5.54 -13.45
C ASP A 81 15.70 5.73 -14.86
N ALA A 82 16.50 6.18 -15.83
CA ALA A 82 16.02 6.42 -17.20
C ALA A 82 15.48 5.15 -17.88
N LYS A 83 15.92 3.97 -17.44
CA LYS A 83 15.44 2.65 -17.90
C LYS A 83 14.28 2.11 -17.04
N SER A 84 13.89 2.82 -15.98
CA SER A 84 12.75 2.47 -15.14
C SER A 84 11.48 2.42 -15.97
N ASN A 85 10.66 1.39 -15.73
CA ASN A 85 9.31 1.31 -16.27
C ASN A 85 8.24 1.75 -15.26
N TYR A 86 8.64 2.22 -14.08
CA TYR A 86 7.71 2.65 -13.04
C TYR A 86 7.32 4.13 -13.17
N LEU A 87 8.23 4.96 -13.70
CA LEU A 87 8.03 6.40 -13.93
C LEU A 87 8.15 6.68 -15.44
N LYS A 88 7.05 7.08 -16.09
CA LYS A 88 7.02 7.50 -17.49
C LYS A 88 6.39 8.88 -17.56
N ASP A 89 7.04 9.80 -18.26
CA ASP A 89 6.59 11.19 -18.42
C ASP A 89 6.25 11.88 -17.09
N GLY A 90 7.03 11.59 -16.04
CA GLY A 90 6.82 12.12 -14.69
C GLY A 90 5.66 11.49 -13.91
N ILE A 91 5.00 10.48 -14.46
CA ILE A 91 3.83 9.81 -13.87
C ILE A 91 4.19 8.39 -13.44
N PHE A 92 3.79 8.02 -12.22
CA PHE A 92 3.81 6.65 -11.72
C PHE A 92 2.41 6.29 -11.19
N PHE A 93 2.12 4.98 -11.10
CA PHE A 93 0.82 4.49 -10.66
C PHE A 93 0.96 3.60 -9.43
N ILE A 94 0.17 3.92 -8.40
CA ILE A 94 -0.03 3.07 -7.23
C ILE A 94 -1.40 2.43 -7.32
N ARG A 95 -1.46 1.12 -7.14
CA ARG A 95 -2.70 0.37 -7.00
C ARG A 95 -2.77 -0.23 -5.61
N ILE A 96 -3.92 -0.08 -4.96
CA ILE A 96 -4.22 -0.67 -3.67
C ILE A 96 -5.29 -1.74 -3.88
N PHE A 97 -5.10 -2.90 -3.27
CA PHE A 97 -6.11 -3.94 -3.22
C PHE A 97 -6.29 -4.41 -1.78
N ILE A 98 -7.56 -4.57 -1.38
CA ILE A 98 -7.94 -5.09 -0.08
C ILE A 98 -8.54 -6.48 -0.30
N ASP A 99 -7.93 -7.50 0.31
CA ASP A 99 -8.40 -8.88 0.19
C ASP A 99 -9.55 -9.15 1.18
N PHE A 100 -10.76 -8.72 0.79
CA PHE A 100 -11.97 -8.93 1.60
C PHE A 100 -12.35 -10.40 1.79
N MET A 101 -11.80 -11.29 0.96
CA MET A 101 -12.09 -12.72 0.98
C MET A 101 -11.02 -13.55 1.70
N ASN A 102 -9.94 -12.92 2.18
CA ASN A 102 -8.78 -13.58 2.78
C ASN A 102 -8.25 -14.75 1.95
N THR A 103 -8.22 -14.58 0.63
CA THR A 103 -7.74 -15.60 -0.31
C THR A 103 -6.26 -15.93 -0.14
N GLY A 104 -5.49 -15.05 0.51
CA GLY A 104 -4.06 -15.25 0.78
C GLY A 104 -3.17 -15.12 -0.47
N SER A 105 -3.74 -14.74 -1.60
CA SER A 105 -3.03 -14.57 -2.87
C SER A 105 -3.00 -13.09 -3.28
N SER A 106 -1.85 -12.62 -3.76
CA SER A 106 -1.75 -11.28 -4.34
C SER A 106 -2.54 -11.26 -5.66
N PRO A 107 -3.42 -10.26 -5.90
CA PRO A 107 -4.08 -10.11 -7.20
C PRO A 107 -3.14 -9.63 -8.30
N PHE A 108 -1.89 -9.30 -7.96
CA PHE A 108 -0.91 -8.68 -8.86
C PHE A 108 0.15 -9.65 -9.38
N THR A 109 0.05 -10.93 -9.04
CA THR A 109 0.96 -12.00 -9.50
C THR A 109 0.40 -12.82 -10.67
N ARG A 110 -0.71 -12.38 -11.28
CA ARG A 110 -1.27 -12.96 -12.51
C ARG A 110 -1.02 -12.06 -13.71
#